data_AF-A0A1E3JHJ6-F1
#
_entry.id   AF-A0A1E3JHJ6-F1
#
_cell.length_a   1.000
_cell.length_b   1.000
_cell.length_c   1.000
_cell.angle_alpha   90.00
_cell.angle_beta   90.00
_cell.angle_gamma   90.00
#
_symmetry.space_group_name_H-M   'P 1'
#
loop_
_entity.id
_entity.type
_entity.pdbx_description
1 polymer ?
#
loop_
_entity_poly.entity_id
_entity_poly.type
_entity_poly.pdbx_seq_one_letter_code
_entity_poly.pdbx_strand_id
1 'polypeptide(L)'
;MLAANALALLALAGSVSANGISLALGTRINLGAPVHIKASASASIKSSCTGKGDFITELLGAALCCSSETRTTPESSLTCPFNWGMHKTAKCCIPQQESSACDCGEGYTFNEQTKKCAKNSGSCSSSQWWHERSSSCCDNSWETSPPKGTCPSGVSCPTDWFWHKKESKCKPLHPRAPEPDCSDWNSNTHCCGGSSPSQAASNEGHGKRTFKAREQTALFPQTALDRTYCPNGLHACTVNGNTGGEWSYECIDPIVELEACGGCLENGGQDCTNIAHALSVGCSVGTCEVFSCKYGFKPSANATECIAV
;
A
#
# COMPACT_ATOMS: atom_id res chain seq x y z
N MET A 1 -17.36 37.21 30.84
CA MET A 1 -16.83 37.51 29.49
C MET A 1 -15.76 36.50 29.18
N LEU A 2 -15.98 35.74 28.09
CA LEU A 2 -15.20 34.59 27.65
C LEU A 2 -13.90 34.99 26.93
N ALA A 3 -12.84 34.20 27.11
CA ALA A 3 -11.83 33.86 26.10
C ALA A 3 -11.02 32.67 26.66
N ALA A 4 -11.41 31.42 26.38
CA ALA A 4 -11.05 30.61 25.21
C ALA A 4 -9.68 29.91 25.36
N ASN A 5 -9.72 28.69 25.93
CA ASN A 5 -8.66 27.70 25.88
C ASN A 5 -8.58 27.12 24.46
N ALA A 6 -7.42 27.23 23.81
CA ALA A 6 -7.12 26.54 22.56
C ALA A 6 -6.61 25.12 22.86
N LEU A 7 -7.44 24.11 22.62
CA LEU A 7 -6.99 22.72 22.53
C LEU A 7 -6.27 22.53 21.19
N ALA A 8 -5.00 22.10 21.26
CA ALA A 8 -4.24 21.68 20.10
C ALA A 8 -4.75 20.31 19.59
N LEU A 9 -5.42 20.31 18.44
CA LEU A 9 -5.67 19.12 17.62
C LEU A 9 -4.35 18.72 16.96
N LEU A 10 -3.77 17.59 17.37
CA LEU A 10 -2.73 16.92 16.59
C LEU A 10 -3.38 16.36 15.31
N ALA A 11 -3.10 17.01 14.19
CA ALA A 11 -3.37 16.47 12.87
C ALA A 11 -2.43 15.28 12.63
N LEU A 12 -3.02 14.09 12.44
CA LEU A 12 -2.37 12.99 11.73
C LEU A 12 -1.90 13.54 10.38
N ALA A 13 -0.62 13.42 10.08
CA ALA A 13 -0.08 13.59 8.73
C ALA A 13 -0.59 12.44 7.85
N GLY A 14 -1.90 12.43 7.57
CA GLY A 14 -2.40 11.88 6.33
C GLY A 14 -2.05 12.90 5.26
N SER A 15 -1.50 12.45 4.14
CA SER A 15 -1.65 13.18 2.89
C SER A 15 -3.15 13.31 2.61
N VAL A 16 -3.77 14.36 3.15
CA VAL A 16 -5.14 14.77 2.84
C VAL A 16 -5.10 15.35 1.43
N SER A 17 -5.16 14.48 0.42
CA SER A 17 -5.79 14.89 -0.83
C SER A 17 -7.26 15.15 -0.48
N ALA A 18 -7.84 16.22 -1.00
CA ALA A 18 -9.19 16.63 -0.66
C ALA A 18 -10.29 15.62 -1.05
N ASN A 19 -9.96 14.43 -1.55
CA ASN A 19 -10.91 13.47 -2.13
C ASN A 19 -10.69 11.99 -1.75
N GLY A 20 -10.19 11.70 -0.54
CA GLY A 20 -10.21 10.35 0.04
C GLY A 20 -8.87 9.62 0.06
N ILE A 21 -8.86 8.39 0.60
CA ILE A 21 -7.64 7.59 0.73
C ILE A 21 -7.43 6.76 -0.55
N SER A 22 -6.43 7.14 -1.36
CA SER A 22 -5.84 6.22 -2.34
C SER A 22 -4.84 5.36 -1.58
N LEU A 23 -5.27 4.18 -1.17
CA LEU A 23 -4.43 3.26 -0.41
C LEU A 23 -3.45 2.56 -1.34
N ALA A 24 -2.23 2.34 -0.85
CA ALA A 24 -1.27 1.47 -1.53
C ALA A 24 -1.85 0.05 -1.66
N LEU A 25 -1.40 -0.69 -2.67
CA LEU A 25 -1.86 -2.05 -2.93
C LEU A 25 -1.84 -2.92 -1.68
N GLY A 26 -2.92 -3.63 -1.42
CA GLY A 26 -3.03 -4.55 -0.30
C GLY A 26 -3.07 -3.88 1.08
N THR A 27 -3.22 -2.56 1.16
CA THR A 27 -3.31 -1.89 2.47
C THR A 27 -4.58 -2.31 3.20
N ARG A 28 -4.42 -2.69 4.47
CA ARG A 28 -5.51 -2.99 5.38
C ARG A 28 -5.73 -1.82 6.33
N ILE A 29 -6.99 -1.41 6.50
CA ILE A 29 -7.36 -0.40 7.49
C ILE A 29 -7.86 -1.12 8.74
N ASN A 30 -7.38 -0.67 9.91
CA ASN A 30 -8.00 -1.01 11.19
C ASN A 30 -9.11 0.00 11.50
N LEU A 31 -10.35 -0.45 11.51
CA LEU A 31 -11.54 0.35 11.84
C LEU A 31 -12.06 0.08 13.25
N GLY A 32 -11.28 -0.58 14.08
CA GLY A 32 -11.57 -0.76 15.49
C GLY A 32 -11.68 0.57 16.23
N ALA A 33 -12.76 0.74 16.98
CA ALA A 33 -12.91 1.90 17.85
C ALA A 33 -11.84 1.88 18.96
N PRO A 34 -11.25 3.04 19.29
CA PRO A 34 -10.35 3.14 20.43
C PRO A 34 -11.12 2.89 21.74
N VAL A 35 -10.39 2.54 22.80
CA VAL A 35 -10.97 2.12 24.09
C VAL A 35 -11.98 3.12 24.66
N HIS A 36 -11.70 4.42 24.51
CA HIS A 36 -12.59 5.47 25.03
C HIS A 36 -13.94 5.53 24.28
N ILE A 37 -13.96 5.26 22.97
CA ILE A 37 -15.19 5.17 22.18
C ILE A 37 -15.95 3.88 22.50
N LYS A 38 -15.24 2.75 22.67
CA LYS A 38 -15.84 1.50 23.14
C LYS A 38 -16.50 1.69 24.51
N ALA A 39 -15.87 2.47 25.40
CA ALA A 39 -16.40 2.80 26.72
C ALA A 39 -17.62 3.74 26.66
N SER A 40 -17.61 4.73 25.77
CA SER A 40 -18.70 5.71 25.63
C SER A 40 -19.89 5.22 24.78
N ALA A 41 -19.74 4.09 24.06
CA ALA A 41 -20.81 3.49 23.29
C ALA A 41 -22.05 3.19 24.17
N SER A 42 -23.24 3.43 23.61
CA SER A 42 -24.51 3.21 24.31
C SER A 42 -24.69 1.74 24.69
N ALA A 43 -25.50 1.49 25.73
CA ALA A 43 -25.82 0.12 26.16
C ALA A 43 -26.40 -0.72 25.01
N SER A 44 -27.24 -0.11 24.16
CA SER A 44 -27.84 -0.74 22.99
C SER A 44 -26.79 -1.20 21.98
N ILE A 45 -25.79 -0.35 21.68
CA ILE A 45 -24.69 -0.71 20.75
C ILE A 45 -23.85 -1.83 21.34
N LYS A 46 -23.51 -1.74 22.63
CA LYS A 46 -22.73 -2.79 23.31
C LYS A 46 -23.47 -4.12 23.29
N SER A 47 -24.78 -4.12 23.54
CA SER A 47 -25.60 -5.35 23.49
C SER A 47 -25.73 -5.92 22.09
N SER A 48 -25.78 -5.08 21.05
CA SER A 48 -25.90 -5.53 19.66
C SER A 48 -24.56 -5.96 19.04
N CYS A 49 -23.46 -5.86 19.79
CA CYS A 49 -22.09 -6.12 19.32
C CYS A 49 -21.39 -7.18 20.18
N THR A 50 -22.06 -8.32 20.35
CA THR A 50 -21.60 -9.41 21.23
C THR A 50 -21.30 -10.69 20.46
N GLY A 51 -21.59 -10.73 19.16
CA GLY A 51 -21.31 -11.86 18.30
C GLY A 51 -19.82 -12.09 18.11
N LYS A 52 -19.44 -13.33 17.81
CA LYS A 52 -18.05 -13.68 17.52
C LYS A 52 -17.60 -12.97 16.24
N GLY A 53 -16.60 -12.09 16.36
CA GLY A 53 -16.08 -11.30 15.24
C GLY A 53 -16.76 -9.95 15.07
N ASP A 54 -17.77 -9.63 15.89
CA ASP A 54 -18.32 -8.29 15.97
C ASP A 54 -17.30 -7.35 16.60
N PHE A 55 -17.30 -6.09 16.16
CA PHE A 55 -16.48 -5.06 16.75
C PHE A 55 -17.17 -3.71 16.65
N ILE A 56 -16.87 -2.85 17.63
CA ILE A 56 -17.32 -1.47 17.63
C ILE A 56 -16.33 -0.66 16.80
N THR A 57 -16.85 0.20 15.93
CA THR A 57 -16.11 1.17 15.12
C THR A 57 -16.55 2.59 15.44
N GLU A 58 -15.77 3.58 15.01
CA GLU A 58 -16.17 4.98 15.00
C GLU A 58 -16.27 5.46 13.56
N LEU A 59 -17.50 5.67 13.07
CA LEU A 59 -17.75 6.16 11.72
C LEU A 59 -18.76 7.30 11.77
N LEU A 60 -18.54 8.33 10.95
CA LEU A 60 -19.39 9.52 10.89
C LEU A 60 -19.56 10.21 12.27
N GLY A 61 -18.54 10.13 13.14
CA GLY A 61 -18.57 10.71 14.48
C GLY A 61 -19.45 9.96 15.49
N ALA A 62 -19.86 8.72 15.19
CA ALA A 62 -20.65 7.89 16.07
C ALA A 62 -20.02 6.51 16.27
N ALA A 63 -20.14 5.98 17.48
CA ALA A 63 -19.89 4.57 17.73
C ALA A 63 -20.93 3.75 16.95
N LEU A 64 -20.49 2.74 16.22
CA LEU A 64 -21.36 1.79 15.52
C LEU A 64 -20.91 0.37 15.80
N CYS A 65 -21.85 -0.57 15.77
CA CYS A 65 -21.49 -1.99 15.78
C CYS A 65 -21.35 -2.49 14.34
N CYS A 66 -20.22 -3.12 14.03
CA CYS A 66 -20.02 -3.88 12.81
C CYS A 66 -20.29 -5.36 13.09
N SER A 67 -21.47 -5.84 12.70
CA SER A 67 -21.89 -7.25 12.83
C SER A 67 -22.65 -7.71 11.59
N SER A 68 -22.89 -9.01 11.45
CA SER A 68 -23.81 -9.52 10.41
C SER A 68 -25.24 -8.99 10.59
N GLU A 69 -25.65 -8.65 11.81
CA GLU A 69 -26.98 -8.14 12.11
C GLU A 69 -27.15 -6.66 11.76
N THR A 70 -26.10 -5.86 11.83
CA THR A 70 -26.13 -4.45 11.44
C THR A 70 -25.77 -4.22 9.97
N ARG A 71 -25.24 -5.24 9.30
CA ARG A 71 -24.86 -5.21 7.88
C ARG A 71 -26.01 -5.59 6.96
N THR A 72 -26.07 -4.94 5.81
CA THR A 72 -26.98 -5.25 4.71
C THR A 72 -26.28 -5.02 3.38
N THR A 73 -26.89 -5.51 2.30
CA THR A 73 -26.44 -5.20 0.93
C THR A 73 -26.53 -3.69 0.68
N PRO A 74 -25.50 -3.08 0.06
CA PRO A 74 -25.54 -1.67 -0.32
C PRO A 74 -26.72 -1.33 -1.24
N GLU A 75 -27.28 -0.15 -1.07
CA GLU A 75 -28.28 0.41 -1.99
C GLU A 75 -27.62 0.83 -3.32
N SER A 76 -28.40 0.96 -4.39
CA SER A 76 -27.88 1.28 -5.73
C SER A 76 -27.10 2.61 -5.80
N SER A 77 -27.38 3.55 -4.90
CA SER A 77 -26.71 4.84 -4.79
C SER A 77 -25.44 4.82 -3.93
N LEU A 78 -25.14 3.71 -3.27
CA LEU A 78 -24.05 3.59 -2.30
C LEU A 78 -23.08 2.50 -2.73
N THR A 79 -21.84 2.90 -3.00
CA THR A 79 -20.76 1.95 -3.31
C THR A 79 -19.87 1.76 -2.10
N CYS A 80 -19.63 0.51 -1.74
CA CYS A 80 -18.69 0.13 -0.69
C CYS A 80 -17.45 -0.54 -1.26
N PRO A 81 -16.36 -0.60 -0.47
CA PRO A 81 -15.22 -1.42 -0.82
C PRO A 81 -15.63 -2.87 -1.06
N PHE A 82 -14.84 -3.60 -1.84
CA PHE A 82 -15.08 -5.02 -2.06
C PHE A 82 -15.12 -5.76 -0.73
N ASN A 83 -16.06 -6.71 -0.63
CA ASN A 83 -16.36 -7.50 0.57
C ASN A 83 -16.91 -6.72 1.77
N TRP A 84 -17.18 -5.41 1.65
CA TRP A 84 -17.86 -4.63 2.68
C TRP A 84 -19.37 -4.60 2.44
N GLY A 85 -20.13 -4.32 3.50
CA GLY A 85 -21.57 -4.09 3.40
C GLY A 85 -21.95 -2.69 3.86
N MET A 86 -23.23 -2.37 3.76
CA MET A 86 -23.77 -1.11 4.28
C MET A 86 -24.34 -1.32 5.69
N HIS A 87 -24.09 -0.38 6.59
CA HIS A 87 -24.75 -0.36 7.89
C HIS A 87 -26.23 0.00 7.73
N LYS A 88 -27.14 -0.80 8.29
CA LYS A 88 -28.60 -0.70 8.11
C LYS A 88 -29.15 0.70 8.41
N THR A 89 -28.73 1.30 9.53
CA THR A 89 -29.19 2.62 9.99
C THR A 89 -28.29 3.78 9.57
N ALA A 90 -26.98 3.68 9.80
CA ALA A 90 -26.03 4.76 9.49
C ALA A 90 -25.76 4.98 8.00
N LYS A 91 -26.18 4.06 7.11
CA LYS A 91 -26.04 4.16 5.65
C LYS A 91 -24.62 4.53 5.20
N CYS A 92 -23.62 3.90 5.83
CA CYS A 92 -22.20 3.97 5.49
C CYS A 92 -21.62 2.55 5.32
N CYS A 93 -20.43 2.47 4.74
CA CYS A 93 -19.77 1.19 4.51
C CYS A 93 -19.10 0.67 5.79
N ILE A 94 -19.35 -0.60 6.09
CA ILE A 94 -18.78 -1.29 7.25
C ILE A 94 -18.11 -2.60 6.79
N PRO A 95 -16.89 -2.90 7.27
CA PRO A 95 -16.20 -4.12 6.89
C PRO A 95 -16.73 -5.34 7.65
N GLN A 96 -16.22 -6.50 7.26
CA GLN A 96 -16.49 -7.78 7.93
C GLN A 96 -15.63 -8.02 9.16
N GLN A 97 -14.43 -7.44 9.18
CA GLN A 97 -13.44 -7.63 10.23
C GLN A 97 -12.86 -6.28 10.67
N GLU A 98 -12.38 -6.21 11.90
CA GLU A 98 -11.78 -4.98 12.48
C GLU A 98 -10.60 -4.49 11.64
N SER A 99 -9.77 -5.39 11.12
CA SER A 99 -8.77 -5.11 10.09
C SER A 99 -9.22 -5.68 8.75
N SER A 100 -9.51 -4.82 7.78
CA SER A 100 -9.99 -5.22 6.45
C SER A 100 -9.32 -4.43 5.34
N ALA A 101 -9.15 -5.05 4.17
CA ALA A 101 -8.75 -4.34 2.96
C ALA A 101 -9.83 -3.32 2.58
N CYS A 102 -9.43 -2.12 2.17
CA CYS A 102 -10.33 -1.06 1.74
C CYS A 102 -10.15 -0.80 0.25
N ASP A 103 -10.49 -1.80 -0.55
CA ASP A 103 -10.40 -1.73 -2.01
C ASP A 103 -11.73 -1.24 -2.59
N CYS A 104 -11.76 0.01 -3.07
CA CYS A 104 -12.92 0.58 -3.78
C CYS A 104 -12.99 0.18 -5.27
N GLY A 105 -11.94 -0.49 -5.76
CA GLY A 105 -11.70 -0.76 -7.16
C GLY A 105 -11.29 0.48 -7.95
N GLU A 106 -10.75 0.23 -9.13
CA GLU A 106 -10.17 1.28 -9.96
C GLU A 106 -11.23 2.32 -10.39
N GLY A 107 -10.85 3.59 -10.35
CA GLY A 107 -11.78 4.68 -10.67
C GLY A 107 -12.66 5.14 -9.51
N TYR A 108 -12.48 4.55 -8.33
CA TYR A 108 -13.11 4.97 -7.09
C TYR A 108 -12.07 5.13 -5.98
N THR A 109 -12.35 6.06 -5.07
CA THR A 109 -11.54 6.30 -3.88
C THR A 109 -12.44 6.26 -2.65
N PHE A 110 -11.93 5.73 -1.53
CA PHE A 110 -12.68 5.73 -0.28
C PHE A 110 -12.75 7.14 0.30
N ASN A 111 -13.95 7.70 0.35
CA ASN A 111 -14.21 9.02 0.88
C ASN A 111 -14.39 8.95 2.40
N GLU A 112 -13.41 9.47 3.12
CA GLU A 112 -13.35 9.46 4.60
C GLU A 112 -14.49 10.22 5.29
N GLN A 113 -15.07 11.22 4.62
CA GLN A 113 -16.15 12.02 5.21
C GLN A 113 -17.49 11.30 5.15
N THR A 114 -17.75 10.60 4.04
CA THR A 114 -18.99 9.88 3.81
C THR A 114 -18.90 8.40 4.17
N LYS A 115 -17.68 7.89 4.39
CA LYS A 115 -17.34 6.48 4.63
C LYS A 115 -17.90 5.56 3.54
N LYS A 116 -17.70 5.97 2.28
CA LYS A 116 -18.20 5.32 1.05
C LYS A 116 -17.15 5.42 -0.04
N CYS A 117 -17.20 4.54 -1.02
CA CYS A 117 -16.41 4.72 -2.24
C CYS A 117 -17.09 5.75 -3.15
N ALA A 118 -16.35 6.77 -3.54
CA ALA A 118 -16.78 7.79 -4.47
C ALA A 118 -16.02 7.65 -5.79
N LYS A 119 -16.69 7.93 -6.91
CA LYS A 119 -16.00 8.01 -8.22
C LYS A 119 -14.91 9.06 -8.15
N ASN A 120 -13.75 8.75 -8.72
CA ASN A 120 -12.66 9.70 -8.79
C ASN A 120 -13.06 10.92 -9.62
N SER A 121 -12.65 12.10 -9.15
CA SER A 121 -12.88 13.35 -9.85
C SER A 121 -11.65 13.66 -10.70
N GLY A 122 -11.84 13.76 -12.01
CA GLY A 122 -10.77 14.10 -12.97
C GLY A 122 -11.34 14.81 -14.18
N SER A 123 -10.47 15.45 -14.97
CA SER A 123 -10.85 16.19 -16.19
C SER A 123 -11.15 15.28 -17.38
N CYS A 124 -11.80 14.14 -17.14
CA CYS A 124 -12.18 13.19 -18.17
C CYS A 124 -13.49 13.59 -18.84
N SER A 125 -13.68 13.16 -20.09
CA SER A 125 -14.96 13.32 -20.78
C SER A 125 -16.06 12.45 -20.13
N SER A 126 -17.32 12.67 -20.49
CA SER A 126 -18.46 11.88 -19.99
C SER A 126 -18.41 10.40 -20.38
N SER A 127 -17.65 10.03 -21.41
CA SER A 127 -17.44 8.64 -21.83
C SER A 127 -16.18 8.00 -21.21
N GLN A 128 -15.56 8.68 -20.26
CA GLN A 128 -14.31 8.27 -19.64
C GLN A 128 -14.37 8.37 -18.12
N TRP A 129 -13.39 7.79 -17.45
CA TRP A 129 -13.25 7.81 -16.00
C TRP A 129 -11.78 7.94 -15.59
N TRP A 130 -11.53 8.54 -14.42
CA TRP A 130 -10.17 8.82 -13.97
C TRP A 130 -9.56 7.61 -13.25
N HIS A 131 -8.43 7.11 -13.75
CA HIS A 131 -7.66 6.05 -13.12
C HIS A 131 -6.43 6.66 -12.42
N GLU A 132 -6.47 6.67 -11.09
CA GLU A 132 -5.45 7.33 -10.23
C GLU A 132 -4.05 6.75 -10.46
N ARG A 133 -3.94 5.42 -10.48
CA ARG A 133 -2.65 4.71 -10.55
C ARG A 133 -1.87 5.06 -11.81
N SER A 134 -2.57 5.20 -12.95
CA SER A 134 -1.92 5.64 -14.18
C SER A 134 -2.05 7.13 -14.46
N SER A 135 -2.67 7.89 -13.55
CA SER A 135 -2.94 9.32 -13.67
C SER A 135 -3.47 9.71 -15.05
N SER A 136 -4.47 8.96 -15.53
CA SER A 136 -5.01 9.12 -16.88
C SER A 136 -6.49 8.73 -16.98
N CYS A 137 -7.17 9.24 -17.99
CA CYS A 137 -8.53 8.81 -18.30
C CYS A 137 -8.55 7.45 -19.00
N CYS A 138 -9.45 6.57 -18.56
CA CYS A 138 -9.78 5.29 -19.16
C CYS A 138 -11.15 5.37 -19.83
N ASP A 139 -11.35 4.66 -20.93
CA ASP A 139 -12.59 4.73 -21.71
C ASP A 139 -13.62 3.72 -21.21
N ASN A 140 -14.88 4.13 -21.11
CA ASN A 140 -15.98 3.24 -20.72
C ASN A 140 -16.20 2.11 -21.75
N SER A 141 -15.82 2.32 -23.02
CA SER A 141 -15.97 1.31 -24.06
C SER A 141 -15.03 0.10 -23.89
N TRP A 142 -13.97 0.21 -23.07
CA TRP A 142 -12.98 -0.86 -22.91
C TRP A 142 -13.54 -2.13 -22.27
N GLU A 143 -14.68 -2.05 -21.59
CA GLU A 143 -15.38 -3.22 -21.08
C GLU A 143 -15.83 -4.17 -22.20
N THR A 144 -16.17 -3.62 -23.37
CA THR A 144 -16.71 -4.38 -24.51
C THR A 144 -15.76 -4.43 -25.70
N SER A 145 -14.96 -3.39 -25.93
CA SER A 145 -14.03 -3.28 -27.05
C SER A 145 -12.71 -2.65 -26.62
N PRO A 146 -11.92 -3.34 -25.77
CA PRO A 146 -10.63 -2.82 -25.33
C PRO A 146 -9.62 -2.84 -26.50
N PRO A 147 -8.73 -1.83 -26.61
CA PRO A 147 -7.60 -1.85 -27.55
C PRO A 147 -6.50 -2.82 -27.08
N LYS A 148 -6.87 -4.11 -26.99
CA LYS A 148 -6.06 -5.19 -26.45
C LYS A 148 -4.88 -5.49 -27.37
N GLY A 149 -3.68 -5.48 -26.80
CA GLY A 149 -2.49 -6.07 -27.40
C GLY A 149 -2.14 -7.41 -26.76
N THR A 150 -1.12 -8.06 -27.31
CA THR A 150 -0.46 -9.19 -26.66
C THR A 150 0.53 -8.67 -25.62
N CYS A 151 0.50 -9.23 -24.41
CA CYS A 151 1.50 -8.90 -23.40
C CYS A 151 2.91 -9.30 -23.88
N PRO A 152 3.95 -8.51 -23.56
CA PRO A 152 5.33 -8.92 -23.72
C PRO A 152 5.65 -10.21 -22.96
N SER A 153 6.69 -10.93 -23.38
CA SER A 153 7.11 -12.15 -22.69
C SER A 153 7.49 -11.86 -21.24
N GLY A 154 6.98 -12.68 -20.32
CA GLY A 154 7.20 -12.53 -18.88
C GLY A 154 6.30 -11.50 -18.19
N VAL A 155 5.40 -10.83 -18.93
CA VAL A 155 4.46 -9.83 -18.40
C VAL A 155 3.03 -10.37 -18.49
N SER A 156 2.26 -10.18 -17.43
CA SER A 156 0.82 -10.43 -17.39
C SER A 156 0.07 -9.21 -16.82
N CYS A 157 -1.20 -9.10 -17.16
CA CYS A 157 -2.08 -8.10 -16.56
C CYS A 157 -2.91 -8.74 -15.46
N PRO A 158 -3.28 -7.99 -14.41
CA PRO A 158 -4.19 -8.46 -13.38
C PRO A 158 -5.54 -8.95 -13.92
N THR A 159 -6.28 -9.65 -13.07
CA THR A 159 -7.69 -9.99 -13.34
C THR A 159 -8.51 -8.72 -13.60
N ASP A 160 -9.30 -8.71 -14.68
CA ASP A 160 -10.07 -7.58 -15.22
C ASP A 160 -9.25 -6.41 -15.79
N TRP A 161 -8.00 -6.68 -16.15
CA TRP A 161 -7.11 -5.73 -16.82
C TRP A 161 -6.66 -6.27 -18.19
N PHE A 162 -6.19 -5.37 -19.05
CA PHE A 162 -5.67 -5.72 -20.37
C PHE A 162 -4.43 -4.92 -20.72
N TRP A 163 -3.59 -5.48 -21.59
CA TRP A 163 -2.43 -4.78 -22.12
C TRP A 163 -2.84 -3.76 -23.18
N HIS A 164 -2.63 -2.48 -22.90
CA HIS A 164 -2.98 -1.40 -23.80
C HIS A 164 -1.88 -1.19 -24.84
N LYS A 165 -2.14 -1.59 -26.10
CA LYS A 165 -1.13 -1.66 -27.17
C LYS A 165 -0.36 -0.35 -27.40
N LYS A 166 -1.03 0.81 -27.26
CA LYS A 166 -0.41 2.12 -27.52
C LYS A 166 0.36 2.68 -26.33
N GLU A 167 -0.08 2.35 -25.11
CA GLU A 167 0.53 2.90 -23.90
C GLU A 167 1.60 1.97 -23.33
N SER A 168 1.64 0.72 -23.79
CA SER A 168 2.56 -0.31 -23.30
C SER A 168 2.49 -0.47 -21.78
N LYS A 169 1.26 -0.50 -21.26
CA LYS A 169 0.93 -0.69 -19.84
C LYS A 169 -0.33 -1.52 -19.71
N CYS A 170 -0.55 -2.22 -18.58
CA CYS A 170 -1.89 -2.73 -18.33
C CYS A 170 -2.82 -1.62 -17.87
N LYS A 171 -4.08 -1.74 -18.30
CA LYS A 171 -5.17 -0.86 -17.93
C LYS A 171 -6.37 -1.69 -17.48
N PRO A 172 -7.15 -1.19 -16.51
CA PRO A 172 -8.40 -1.82 -16.11
C PRO A 172 -9.41 -1.77 -17.26
N LEU A 173 -10.21 -2.83 -17.42
CA LEU A 173 -11.25 -2.92 -18.45
C LEU A 173 -12.44 -1.99 -18.16
N HIS A 174 -12.76 -1.80 -16.88
CA HIS A 174 -13.90 -1.01 -16.44
C HIS A 174 -13.63 -0.37 -15.06
N PRO A 175 -14.41 0.64 -14.65
CA PRO A 175 -14.41 1.11 -13.27
C PRO A 175 -14.74 -0.03 -12.31
N ARG A 176 -14.17 0.00 -11.12
CA ARG A 176 -14.20 -1.09 -10.14
C ARG A 176 -13.61 -2.41 -10.65
N ALA A 177 -12.59 -2.36 -11.51
CA ALA A 177 -11.66 -3.49 -11.56
C ALA A 177 -10.97 -3.60 -10.19
N PRO A 178 -10.77 -4.80 -9.64
CA PRO A 178 -10.09 -4.97 -8.36
C PRO A 178 -8.63 -4.54 -8.43
N GLU A 179 -8.02 -4.35 -7.27
CA GLU A 179 -6.58 -4.18 -7.17
C GLU A 179 -5.82 -5.34 -7.84
N PRO A 180 -4.62 -5.08 -8.40
CA PRO A 180 -3.70 -6.08 -8.89
C PRO A 180 -3.56 -7.30 -7.98
N ASP A 181 -3.86 -8.48 -8.53
CA ASP A 181 -3.88 -9.77 -7.84
C ASP A 181 -2.54 -10.51 -7.88
N CYS A 182 -1.43 -9.76 -7.96
CA CYS A 182 -0.08 -10.28 -8.09
C CYS A 182 0.89 -9.65 -7.09
N SER A 183 1.85 -10.45 -6.61
CA SER A 183 2.88 -10.02 -5.66
C SER A 183 4.03 -9.25 -6.31
N ASP A 184 4.20 -9.37 -7.63
CA ASP A 184 5.29 -8.79 -8.42
C ASP A 184 4.83 -7.56 -9.23
N TRP A 185 3.90 -6.79 -8.67
CA TRP A 185 3.33 -5.62 -9.32
C TRP A 185 4.37 -4.55 -9.62
N ASN A 186 4.37 -4.08 -10.87
CA ASN A 186 5.21 -2.98 -11.32
C ASN A 186 4.39 -1.68 -11.49
N SER A 187 4.60 -0.70 -10.62
CA SER A 187 3.91 0.59 -10.69
C SER A 187 4.29 1.47 -11.90
N ASN A 188 5.39 1.20 -12.60
CA ASN A 188 5.76 1.99 -13.79
C ASN A 188 5.04 1.50 -15.05
N THR A 189 5.01 0.18 -15.23
CA THR A 189 4.38 -0.49 -16.38
C THR A 189 2.93 -0.88 -16.10
N HIS A 190 2.50 -0.82 -14.84
CA HIS A 190 1.22 -1.32 -14.35
C HIS A 190 0.99 -2.77 -14.74
N CYS A 191 1.97 -3.64 -14.50
CA CYS A 191 1.86 -5.04 -14.87
C CYS A 191 2.24 -5.96 -13.72
N CYS A 192 1.75 -7.18 -13.80
CA CYS A 192 2.30 -8.32 -13.08
C CYS A 192 3.45 -8.90 -13.90
N GLY A 193 4.54 -9.26 -13.23
CA GLY A 193 5.75 -9.72 -13.90
C GLY A 193 6.36 -8.68 -14.83
N GLY A 194 7.31 -9.16 -15.62
CA GLY A 194 8.25 -8.34 -16.36
C GLY A 194 9.33 -7.82 -15.44
N SER A 195 10.57 -7.96 -15.89
CA SER A 195 11.64 -7.15 -15.36
C SER A 195 11.20 -5.68 -15.35
N SER A 196 11.16 -5.08 -14.17
CA SER A 196 11.10 -3.63 -14.02
C SER A 196 12.13 -2.97 -14.93
N PRO A 197 12.00 -1.69 -15.34
CA PRO A 197 13.08 -0.97 -16.02
C PRO A 197 14.30 -0.71 -15.10
N SER A 198 14.76 -1.78 -14.45
CA SER A 198 16.09 -2.01 -13.92
C SER A 198 16.70 -3.32 -14.46
N GLN A 199 16.00 -4.21 -15.20
CA GLN A 199 16.59 -5.51 -15.59
C GLN A 199 16.10 -6.11 -16.92
N ALA A 200 16.26 -5.39 -18.03
CA ALA A 200 16.35 -6.02 -19.35
C ALA A 200 17.65 -5.62 -20.03
N ALA A 201 18.76 -6.19 -19.53
CA ALA A 201 19.98 -6.30 -20.32
C ALA A 201 20.10 -7.76 -20.79
N SER A 202 19.29 -8.14 -21.77
CA SER A 202 19.70 -9.22 -22.66
C SER A 202 20.86 -8.69 -23.50
N ASN A 203 22.00 -9.36 -23.39
CA ASN A 203 23.17 -9.16 -24.24
C ASN A 203 22.75 -9.07 -25.71
N GLU A 204 22.86 -7.87 -26.29
CA GLU A 204 23.43 -7.60 -27.61
C GLU A 204 23.17 -6.13 -27.97
N GLY A 205 24.21 -5.30 -27.89
CA GLY A 205 24.13 -3.91 -28.35
C GLY A 205 24.96 -2.95 -27.51
N HIS A 206 26.01 -2.41 -28.11
CA HIS A 206 26.92 -1.42 -27.54
C HIS A 206 26.21 -0.12 -27.09
N GLY A 207 25.62 -0.12 -25.89
CA GLY A 207 25.10 1.07 -25.22
C GLY A 207 26.05 1.55 -24.13
N LYS A 208 26.58 2.77 -24.24
CA LYS A 208 27.51 3.37 -23.27
C LYS A 208 26.82 3.55 -21.91
N ARG A 209 27.31 2.86 -20.87
CA ARG A 209 26.81 2.91 -19.49
C ARG A 209 26.95 4.33 -18.89
N THR A 210 25.93 4.81 -18.19
CA THR A 210 25.94 6.12 -17.50
C THR A 210 26.75 6.06 -16.20
N PHE A 211 27.36 7.19 -15.82
CA PHE A 211 28.28 7.30 -14.68
C PHE A 211 27.64 6.95 -13.31
N LYS A 212 26.33 7.15 -13.11
CA LYS A 212 25.62 6.87 -11.83
C LYS A 212 25.49 5.38 -11.51
N ALA A 213 25.27 4.51 -12.50
CA ALA A 213 25.21 3.06 -12.28
C ALA A 213 26.59 2.49 -11.87
N ARG A 214 27.67 3.15 -12.34
CA ARG A 214 29.05 2.83 -11.96
C ARG A 214 29.36 3.24 -10.50
N GLU A 215 28.67 4.25 -9.99
CA GLU A 215 28.80 4.75 -8.62
C GLU A 215 28.04 3.86 -7.61
N GLN A 216 26.82 3.44 -7.94
CA GLN A 216 26.02 2.52 -7.09
C GLN A 216 26.66 1.13 -6.95
N THR A 217 27.23 0.59 -8.04
CA THR A 217 28.00 -0.67 -8.01
C THR A 217 29.28 -0.55 -7.16
N ALA A 218 29.80 0.66 -6.96
CA ALA A 218 31.02 0.86 -6.18
C ALA A 218 30.79 0.81 -4.67
N LEU A 219 29.58 1.15 -4.19
CA LEU A 219 29.24 1.14 -2.77
C LEU A 219 28.91 -0.27 -2.25
N PHE A 220 28.21 -1.08 -3.06
CA PHE A 220 27.84 -2.46 -2.73
C PHE A 220 28.19 -3.42 -3.87
N PRO A 221 29.48 -3.80 -4.01
CA PRO A 221 29.91 -4.67 -5.11
C PRO A 221 29.38 -6.09 -4.95
N GLN A 222 28.69 -6.61 -5.98
CA GLN A 222 28.25 -8.01 -5.99
C GLN A 222 29.42 -8.99 -5.98
N THR A 223 29.38 -9.90 -5.02
CA THR A 223 30.23 -11.08 -4.87
C THR A 223 29.90 -12.14 -5.94
N ALA A 224 30.73 -13.19 -6.00
CA ALA A 224 30.46 -14.32 -6.88
C ALA A 224 29.20 -15.10 -6.47
N LEU A 225 28.89 -15.13 -5.17
CA LEU A 225 27.68 -15.74 -4.63
C LEU A 225 26.44 -15.00 -5.14
N ASP A 226 26.44 -13.67 -5.02
CA ASP A 226 25.33 -12.82 -5.48
C ASP A 226 25.05 -13.01 -6.95
N ARG A 227 26.08 -13.07 -7.79
CA ARG A 227 25.92 -13.28 -9.23
C ARG A 227 25.42 -14.67 -9.60
N THR A 228 25.60 -15.64 -8.70
CA THR A 228 25.18 -17.03 -8.91
C THR A 228 23.71 -17.23 -8.53
N TYR A 229 23.29 -16.61 -7.42
CA TYR A 229 21.96 -16.86 -6.84
C TYR A 229 20.99 -15.69 -6.98
N CYS A 230 21.48 -14.48 -7.27
CA CYS A 230 20.69 -13.27 -7.34
C CYS A 230 20.89 -12.49 -8.66
N PRO A 231 19.85 -11.78 -9.12
CA PRO A 231 19.98 -10.86 -10.23
C PRO A 231 20.98 -9.72 -9.98
N ASN A 232 21.44 -9.06 -11.05
CA ASN A 232 22.39 -7.95 -10.93
C ASN A 232 21.86 -6.81 -10.04
N GLY A 233 22.69 -6.35 -9.12
CA GLY A 233 22.36 -5.31 -8.15
C GLY A 233 21.76 -5.78 -6.82
N LEU A 234 21.45 -7.08 -6.67
CA LEU A 234 20.93 -7.65 -5.42
C LEU A 234 22.00 -8.48 -4.69
N HIS A 235 21.88 -8.65 -3.37
CA HIS A 235 22.77 -9.46 -2.55
C HIS A 235 22.06 -10.73 -2.09
N ALA A 236 22.76 -11.87 -2.16
CA ALA A 236 22.30 -13.15 -1.65
C ALA A 236 22.59 -13.21 -0.14
N CYS A 237 21.54 -13.18 0.68
CA CYS A 237 21.64 -13.30 2.13
C CYS A 237 21.10 -14.65 2.58
N THR A 238 21.74 -15.25 3.58
CA THR A 238 21.36 -16.57 4.07
C THR A 238 20.09 -16.46 4.92
N VAL A 239 19.05 -17.23 4.60
CA VAL A 239 17.85 -17.32 5.43
C VAL A 239 18.01 -18.43 6.48
N ASN A 240 18.25 -18.03 7.73
CA ASN A 240 18.35 -18.97 8.85
C ASN A 240 16.95 -19.33 9.37
N GLY A 241 16.46 -20.55 9.07
CA GLY A 241 15.17 -21.03 9.57
C GLY A 241 15.10 -22.55 9.71
N ASN A 242 14.20 -23.05 10.58
CA ASN A 242 14.01 -24.50 10.85
C ASN A 242 13.60 -25.34 9.63
N THR A 243 13.26 -24.70 8.51
CA THR A 243 12.84 -25.34 7.24
C THR A 243 13.77 -25.01 6.07
N GLY A 244 14.79 -24.16 6.26
CA GLY A 244 15.77 -23.78 5.23
C GLY A 244 17.08 -24.52 5.47
N GLY A 245 17.61 -25.17 4.44
CA GLY A 245 18.94 -25.78 4.51
C GLY A 245 20.04 -24.72 4.39
N GLU A 246 21.29 -25.16 4.54
CA GLU A 246 22.54 -24.37 4.40
C GLU A 246 22.72 -23.61 3.06
N TRP A 247 21.75 -23.72 2.15
CA TRP A 247 21.78 -23.19 0.78
C TRP A 247 20.53 -22.35 0.45
N SER A 248 19.75 -21.96 1.45
CA SER A 248 18.59 -21.11 1.25
C SER A 248 19.02 -19.64 1.31
N TYR A 249 18.85 -18.94 0.19
CA TYR A 249 19.21 -17.53 0.04
C TYR A 249 17.98 -16.69 -0.29
N GLU A 250 17.94 -15.49 0.25
CA GLU A 250 17.05 -14.41 -0.18
C GLU A 250 17.86 -13.33 -0.90
N CYS A 251 17.27 -12.74 -1.95
CA CYS A 251 17.92 -11.67 -2.70
C CYS A 251 17.39 -10.33 -2.22
N ILE A 252 18.25 -9.53 -1.59
CA ILE A 252 17.89 -8.22 -1.04
C ILE A 252 18.54 -7.08 -1.79
N ASP A 253 17.89 -5.91 -1.77
CA ASP A 253 18.49 -4.65 -2.24
C ASP A 253 19.07 -3.90 -1.03
N PRO A 254 20.40 -3.88 -0.84
CA PRO A 254 21.00 -3.28 0.35
C PRO A 254 20.77 -1.76 0.45
N ILE A 255 20.26 -1.11 -0.60
CA ILE A 255 20.03 0.33 -0.63
C ILE A 255 18.71 0.71 0.04
N VAL A 256 17.69 -0.15 -0.05
CA VAL A 256 16.31 0.14 0.36
C VAL A 256 15.67 -0.91 1.25
N GLU A 257 16.31 -2.08 1.41
CA GLU A 257 15.74 -3.17 2.21
C GLU A 257 15.74 -2.81 3.71
N LEU A 258 14.60 -2.97 4.37
CA LEU A 258 14.40 -2.49 5.73
C LEU A 258 15.05 -3.40 6.76
N GLU A 259 14.97 -4.71 6.53
CA GLU A 259 15.45 -5.75 7.44
C GLU A 259 16.91 -6.16 7.16
N ALA A 260 17.49 -5.66 6.07
CA ALA A 260 18.87 -5.92 5.62
C ALA A 260 19.50 -4.65 5.01
N CYS A 261 19.32 -3.52 5.70
CA CYS A 261 19.79 -2.23 5.19
C CYS A 261 21.32 -2.16 5.20
N GLY A 262 21.92 -1.82 4.07
CA GLY A 262 23.37 -1.77 3.90
C GLY A 262 24.04 -3.12 3.64
N GLY A 263 23.29 -4.23 3.60
CA GLY A 263 23.83 -5.57 3.33
C GLY A 263 23.10 -6.68 4.09
N CYS A 264 23.60 -7.91 3.98
CA CYS A 264 23.08 -9.00 4.81
C CYS A 264 23.36 -8.76 6.29
N LEU A 265 22.46 -9.16 7.18
CA LEU A 265 22.63 -9.02 8.64
C LEU A 265 23.95 -9.61 9.16
N GLU A 266 24.37 -10.73 8.56
CA GLU A 266 25.64 -11.41 8.87
C GLU A 266 26.89 -10.69 8.34
N ASN A 267 26.72 -9.76 7.39
CA ASN A 267 27.80 -9.05 6.70
C ASN A 267 27.69 -7.52 6.85
N GLY A 268 27.25 -7.06 8.03
CA GLY A 268 27.25 -5.63 8.38
C GLY A 268 25.98 -4.86 7.98
N GLY A 269 24.97 -5.55 7.46
CA GLY A 269 23.63 -5.01 7.31
C GLY A 269 22.91 -4.82 8.64
N GLN A 270 21.93 -3.94 8.65
CA GLN A 270 21.13 -3.61 9.84
C GLN A 270 19.65 -3.73 9.55
N ASP A 271 18.92 -4.38 10.46
CA ASP A 271 17.47 -4.33 10.49
C ASP A 271 17.03 -3.00 11.15
N CYS A 272 16.53 -2.07 10.34
CA CYS A 272 16.09 -0.76 10.79
C CYS A 272 14.82 -0.84 11.66
N THR A 273 14.05 -1.94 11.60
CA THR A 273 12.85 -2.13 12.43
C THR A 273 13.19 -2.33 13.91
N ASN A 274 14.42 -2.78 14.20
CA ASN A 274 14.92 -3.01 15.55
C ASN A 274 15.42 -1.74 16.25
N ILE A 275 15.35 -0.56 15.61
CA ILE A 275 15.77 0.69 16.23
C ILE A 275 14.88 1.01 17.43
N ALA A 276 15.50 1.02 18.61
CA ALA A 276 14.81 1.22 19.88
C ALA A 276 14.04 2.54 19.88
N HIS A 277 12.80 2.48 20.38
CA HIS A 277 11.88 3.61 20.48
C HIS A 277 11.48 4.27 19.16
N ALA A 278 11.87 3.73 18.01
CA ALA A 278 11.38 4.21 16.73
C ALA A 278 9.90 3.80 16.52
N LEU A 279 9.17 4.68 15.83
CA LEU A 279 7.79 4.46 15.39
C LEU A 279 7.73 4.27 13.87
N SER A 280 8.61 4.95 13.13
CA SER A 280 8.74 4.81 11.69
C SER A 280 10.21 4.96 11.30
N VAL A 281 10.67 4.02 10.47
CA VAL A 281 12.04 3.90 10.00
C VAL A 281 12.05 3.57 8.50
N GLY A 282 13.17 3.81 7.84
CA GLY A 282 13.42 3.45 6.45
C GLY A 282 14.88 3.10 6.22
N CYS A 283 15.18 2.50 5.08
CA CYS A 283 16.55 2.34 4.59
C CYS A 283 16.78 3.31 3.42
N SER A 284 17.83 4.14 3.52
CA SER A 284 18.16 5.16 2.54
C SER A 284 19.64 5.06 2.20
N VAL A 285 19.96 4.63 0.98
CA VAL A 285 21.36 4.47 0.50
C VAL A 285 22.17 3.54 1.42
N GLY A 286 21.53 2.48 1.92
CA GLY A 286 22.13 1.50 2.80
C GLY A 286 22.43 1.99 4.21
N THR A 287 21.74 3.04 4.65
CA THR A 287 21.78 3.54 6.03
C THR A 287 20.36 3.64 6.58
N CYS A 288 20.15 3.19 7.82
CA CYS A 288 18.87 3.33 8.48
C CYS A 288 18.57 4.80 8.81
N GLU A 289 17.34 5.22 8.51
CA GLU A 289 16.81 6.54 8.80
C GLU A 289 15.55 6.42 9.67
N VAL A 290 15.47 7.24 10.71
CA VAL A 290 14.38 7.32 11.68
C VAL A 290 13.52 8.53 11.35
N PHE A 291 12.32 8.27 10.83
CA PHE A 291 11.37 9.32 10.50
C PHE A 291 10.58 9.80 11.72
N SER A 292 10.30 8.92 12.68
CA SER A 292 9.60 9.28 13.92
C SER A 292 9.86 8.32 15.08
N CYS A 293 9.67 8.83 16.30
CA CYS A 293 9.89 8.11 17.56
C CYS A 293 8.61 7.99 18.39
N LYS A 294 8.59 7.00 19.30
CA LYS A 294 7.54 6.81 20.31
C LYS A 294 7.51 8.01 21.28
N TYR A 295 6.38 8.19 21.97
CA TYR A 295 6.20 9.26 22.95
C TYR A 295 7.32 9.27 24.00
N GLY A 296 7.84 10.46 24.32
CA GLY A 296 9.00 10.64 25.21
C GLY A 296 10.35 10.58 24.51
N PHE A 297 10.39 10.36 23.18
CA PHE A 297 11.60 10.32 22.38
C PHE A 297 11.47 11.18 21.12
N LYS A 298 12.60 11.65 20.59
CA LYS A 298 12.71 12.37 19.31
C LYS A 298 13.86 11.82 18.47
N PRO A 299 13.83 11.97 17.13
CA PRO A 299 14.98 11.61 16.31
C PRO A 299 16.22 12.38 16.75
N SER A 300 17.35 11.68 16.78
CA SER A 300 18.69 12.26 16.89
C SER A 300 18.96 13.22 15.74
N ALA A 301 19.97 14.09 15.88
CA ALA A 301 20.27 15.12 14.88
C ALA A 301 20.63 14.55 13.49
N ASN A 302 21.16 13.33 13.45
CA ASN A 302 21.50 12.57 12.26
C ASN A 302 20.39 11.56 11.85
N ALA A 303 19.25 11.56 12.53
CA ALA A 303 18.10 10.70 12.26
C ALA A 303 18.41 9.19 12.23
N THR A 304 19.40 8.69 12.99
CA THR A 304 19.71 7.25 13.03
C THR A 304 19.14 6.54 14.26
N GLU A 305 18.73 7.31 15.27
CA GLU A 305 18.29 6.81 16.58
C GLU A 305 17.20 7.69 17.19
N CYS A 306 16.44 7.14 18.14
CA CYS A 306 15.50 7.88 18.98
C CYS A 306 16.11 8.18 20.36
N ILE A 307 16.23 9.46 20.70
CA ILE A 307 16.77 9.93 21.99
C ILE A 307 15.66 10.50 22.87
N ALA A 308 15.76 10.30 24.19
CA ALA A 308 14.77 10.80 25.14
C ALA A 308 14.65 12.34 25.08
N VAL A 309 13.43 12.85 25.24
CA VAL A 309 13.13 14.29 25.27
C VAL A 309 13.00 14.80 26.70
#